data_AF-A0A9P7GN88-F1
#
_entry.id   AF-A0A9P7GN88-F1
#
_cell.length_a   1.000
_cell.length_b   1.000
_cell.length_c   1.000
_cell.angle_alpha   90.00
_cell.angle_beta   90.00
_cell.angle_gamma   90.00
#
_symmetry.space_group_name_H-M   'P 1'
#
loop_
_entity.id
_entity.type
_entity.pdbx_description
1 polymer ?
#
loop_
_entity_poly.entity_id
_entity_poly.type
_entity_poly.pdbx_seq_one_letter_code
_entity_poly.pdbx_strand_id
1 'polypeptide(L)'
;MFLNITYNPYAPQRPGYPGLFYRTHATELPKIHRVFIRVKDRVWLYIGQYELVRSEPLTVQEWAVTSEQTKKKWASQISKQLWGQEVRTRIALRRSLRREPTAPELARAMGENIEDDEDVSGDSDKDSNGFVSGEQDIGSEITAEDVRHAFDKGDEVSRLSRPNQTVLDGTLKN
;
A
#
# COMPACT_ATOMS: atom_id res chain seq x y z
N MET A 1 9.79 -9.92 -0.33
CA MET A 1 8.37 -9.57 -0.15
C MET A 1 7.65 -10.74 0.50
N PHE A 2 6.90 -10.47 1.58
CA PHE A 2 6.18 -11.49 2.35
C PHE A 2 4.67 -11.21 2.24
N LEU A 3 3.96 -12.03 1.47
CA LEU A 3 2.53 -11.88 1.22
C LEU A 3 1.74 -12.91 2.03
N ASN A 4 0.58 -12.52 2.51
CA ASN A 4 -0.35 -13.38 3.18
C ASN A 4 -1.70 -13.21 2.50
N ILE A 5 -2.28 -14.38 2.20
CA ILE A 5 -3.37 -14.51 1.25
C ILE A 5 -4.66 -13.89 1.81
N THR A 6 -4.75 -13.72 3.13
CA THR A 6 -5.88 -13.03 3.77
C THR A 6 -5.95 -11.55 3.36
N TYR A 7 -4.81 -10.91 3.11
CA TYR A 7 -4.75 -9.53 2.60
C TYR A 7 -4.50 -9.44 1.09
N ASN A 8 -3.79 -10.41 0.49
CA ASN A 8 -3.62 -10.49 -0.96
C ASN A 8 -4.25 -11.80 -1.47
N PRO A 9 -5.58 -11.83 -1.67
CA PRO A 9 -6.26 -13.06 -2.09
C PRO A 9 -5.75 -13.60 -3.43
N TYR A 10 -5.27 -12.71 -4.30
CA TYR A 10 -4.73 -13.06 -5.61
C TYR A 10 -3.20 -13.09 -5.66
N ALA A 11 -2.51 -13.15 -4.50
CA ALA A 11 -1.07 -13.41 -4.48
C ALA A 11 -0.73 -14.72 -5.20
N PRO A 12 0.49 -14.88 -5.75
CA PRO A 12 0.91 -16.13 -6.39
C PRO A 12 0.66 -17.33 -5.48
N GLN A 13 -0.15 -18.29 -5.93
CA GLN A 13 -0.50 -19.46 -5.12
C GLN A 13 0.48 -20.63 -5.31
N ARG A 14 1.31 -20.58 -6.36
CA ARG A 14 2.27 -21.62 -6.74
C ARG A 14 3.55 -20.99 -7.29
N PRO A 15 4.70 -21.68 -7.19
CA PRO A 15 5.92 -21.26 -7.87
C PRO A 15 5.68 -21.02 -9.36
N GLY A 16 6.13 -19.86 -9.84
CA GLY A 16 5.97 -19.45 -11.24
C GLY A 16 4.56 -19.01 -11.66
N TYR A 17 3.59 -18.92 -10.76
CA TYR A 17 2.26 -18.41 -11.12
C TYR A 17 2.22 -16.88 -10.99
N PRO A 18 1.53 -16.16 -11.90
CA PRO A 18 1.32 -14.74 -11.71
C PRO A 18 0.44 -14.49 -10.48
N GLY A 19 0.48 -13.27 -9.96
CA GLY A 19 -0.40 -12.84 -8.90
C GLY A 19 -0.39 -11.34 -8.70
N LEU A 20 -1.26 -10.87 -7.80
CA LEU A 20 -1.44 -9.47 -7.46
C LEU A 20 -0.96 -9.21 -6.03
N PHE A 21 -0.45 -8.02 -5.82
CA PHE A 21 -0.06 -7.51 -4.52
C PHE A 21 -0.61 -6.10 -4.34
N TYR A 22 -1.50 -5.91 -3.38
CA TYR A 22 -2.15 -4.63 -3.16
C TYR A 22 -1.30 -3.72 -2.27
N ARG A 23 -1.23 -2.44 -2.63
CA ARG A 23 -0.56 -1.37 -1.88
C ARG A 23 -1.37 -0.10 -1.86
N THR A 24 -1.20 0.73 -0.84
CA THR A 24 -1.92 2.00 -0.66
C THR A 24 -1.31 3.18 -1.42
N HIS A 25 -0.10 3.04 -1.94
CA HIS A 25 0.63 4.08 -2.67
C HIS A 25 1.41 3.47 -3.84
N ALA A 26 1.67 4.28 -4.86
CA ALA A 26 2.47 3.90 -6.02
C ALA A 26 3.93 4.30 -5.77
N THR A 27 4.74 3.39 -5.25
CA THR A 27 6.20 3.56 -5.20
C THR A 27 6.84 2.92 -6.43
N GLU A 28 7.98 3.46 -6.86
CA GLU A 28 8.90 2.71 -7.72
C GLU A 28 9.40 1.49 -6.94
N LEU A 29 9.22 0.30 -7.52
CA LEU A 29 9.60 -0.95 -6.89
C LEU A 29 10.91 -1.44 -7.54
N PRO A 30 11.83 -2.03 -6.76
CA PRO A 30 12.95 -2.78 -7.31
C PRO A 30 12.46 -3.77 -8.38
N LYS A 31 13.20 -3.90 -9.47
CA LYS A 31 12.79 -4.75 -10.61
C LYS A 31 12.55 -6.20 -10.23
N ILE A 32 13.17 -6.75 -9.18
CA ILE A 32 13.04 -8.17 -8.84
C ILE A 32 12.93 -8.35 -7.32
N HIS A 33 11.90 -9.05 -6.88
CA HIS A 33 11.66 -9.38 -5.49
C HIS A 33 11.59 -10.90 -5.27
N ARG A 34 12.26 -11.38 -4.22
CA ARG A 34 11.99 -12.72 -3.66
C ARG A 34 10.63 -12.71 -2.98
N VAL A 35 9.71 -13.57 -3.40
CA VAL A 35 8.34 -13.64 -2.88
C VAL A 35 8.16 -14.85 -1.98
N PHE A 36 7.64 -14.60 -0.79
CA PHE A 36 7.23 -15.63 0.16
C PHE A 36 5.73 -15.49 0.44
N ILE A 37 5.02 -16.60 0.48
CA ILE A 37 3.59 -16.65 0.81
C ILE A 37 3.39 -17.33 2.14
N ARG A 38 2.59 -16.75 3.02
CA ARG A 38 2.21 -17.41 4.27
C ARG A 38 1.19 -18.50 3.99
N VAL A 39 1.56 -19.73 4.31
CA VAL A 39 0.66 -20.89 4.19
C VAL A 39 -0.03 -21.22 5.51
N LYS A 40 0.62 -20.94 6.65
CA LYS A 40 0.08 -21.09 8.02
C LYS A 40 0.68 -20.05 8.95
N ASP A 41 0.22 -20.00 10.21
CA ASP A 41 0.89 -19.16 11.21
C ASP A 41 2.38 -19.51 11.30
N ARG A 42 3.24 -18.49 11.19
CA ARG A 42 4.72 -18.60 11.19
C ARG A 42 5.34 -19.50 10.11
N VAL A 43 4.56 -20.03 9.16
CA VAL A 43 5.06 -20.86 8.05
C VAL A 43 4.95 -20.09 6.75
N TRP A 44 6.10 -19.90 6.10
CA TRP A 44 6.25 -19.16 4.86
C TRP A 44 6.85 -20.05 3.78
N LEU A 45 6.24 -20.05 2.60
CA LEU A 45 6.70 -20.78 1.43
C LEU A 45 7.37 -19.79 0.47
N TYR A 46 8.60 -20.09 0.07
CA TYR A 46 9.25 -19.37 -1.03
C TYR A 46 8.61 -19.76 -2.36
N ILE A 47 8.17 -18.77 -3.12
CA ILE A 47 7.42 -18.96 -4.39
C ILE A 47 8.23 -18.51 -5.61
N GLY A 48 9.35 -17.79 -5.42
CA GLY A 48 10.27 -17.44 -6.51
C GLY A 48 10.71 -15.99 -6.52
N GLN A 49 11.35 -15.60 -7.62
CA GLN A 49 11.75 -14.22 -7.91
C GLN A 49 10.78 -13.64 -8.93
N TYR A 50 10.26 -12.46 -8.63
CA TYR A 50 9.22 -11.83 -9.41
C TYR A 50 9.52 -10.36 -9.67
N GLU A 51 9.26 -9.94 -10.90
CA GLU A 51 9.20 -8.53 -11.26
C GLU A 51 7.84 -7.94 -10.94
N LEU A 52 7.81 -6.75 -10.33
CA LEU A 52 6.58 -6.07 -9.98
C LEU A 52 6.23 -5.03 -11.03
N VAL A 53 5.28 -5.33 -11.92
CA VAL A 53 4.88 -4.42 -13.00
C VAL A 53 3.60 -3.68 -12.66
N ARG A 54 3.63 -2.35 -12.56
CA ARG A 54 2.43 -1.55 -12.27
C ARG A 54 1.26 -1.91 -13.20
N SER A 55 0.11 -2.19 -12.59
CA SER A 55 -1.17 -2.48 -13.21
C SER A 55 -2.17 -1.42 -12.80
N GLU A 56 -3.31 -1.46 -13.49
CA GLU A 56 -4.44 -0.58 -13.21
C GLU A 56 -4.91 -0.74 -11.76
N PRO A 57 -5.22 0.37 -11.08
CA PRO A 57 -5.78 0.30 -9.75
C PRO A 57 -7.07 -0.52 -9.67
N LEU A 58 -7.46 -0.96 -8.48
CA LEU A 58 -8.78 -1.57 -8.33
C LEU A 58 -9.88 -0.58 -8.72
N THR A 59 -10.88 -1.11 -9.44
CA THR A 59 -12.15 -0.43 -9.62
C THR A 59 -13.02 -0.64 -8.39
N VAL A 60 -14.00 0.26 -8.18
CA VAL A 60 -14.99 0.13 -7.10
C VAL A 60 -15.74 -1.20 -7.21
N GLN A 61 -16.02 -1.66 -8.44
CA GLN A 61 -16.70 -2.91 -8.71
C GLN A 61 -15.85 -4.12 -8.28
N GLU A 62 -14.55 -4.14 -8.60
CA GLU A 62 -13.64 -5.21 -8.18
C GLU A 62 -13.44 -5.24 -6.67
N TRP A 63 -13.41 -4.06 -6.03
CA TRP A 63 -13.41 -3.98 -4.58
C TRP A 63 -14.74 -4.51 -4.00
N ALA A 64 -15.88 -4.16 -4.58
CA ALA A 64 -17.19 -4.59 -4.11
C ALA A 64 -17.33 -6.12 -4.07
N VAL A 65 -16.79 -6.83 -5.07
CA VAL A 65 -16.81 -8.31 -5.14
C VAL A 65 -15.72 -8.98 -4.28
N THR A 66 -14.76 -8.22 -3.74
CA THR A 66 -13.75 -8.76 -2.82
C THR A 66 -14.41 -9.26 -1.53
N SER A 67 -13.90 -10.36 -0.96
CA SER A 67 -14.50 -10.97 0.22
C SER A 67 -14.59 -10.01 1.42
N GLU A 68 -15.67 -10.10 2.19
CA GLU A 68 -15.85 -9.31 3.41
C GLU A 68 -14.73 -9.52 4.43
N GLN A 69 -14.14 -10.72 4.47
CA GLN A 69 -13.00 -11.01 5.31
C GLN A 69 -11.77 -10.19 4.91
N THR A 70 -11.47 -10.12 3.61
CA THR A 70 -10.36 -9.33 3.07
C THR A 70 -10.60 -7.84 3.35
N LYS A 71 -11.80 -7.31 3.09
CA LYS A 71 -12.14 -5.91 3.35
C LYS A 71 -11.96 -5.54 4.83
N LYS A 72 -12.53 -6.34 5.74
CA LYS A 72 -12.37 -6.15 7.20
C LYS A 72 -10.92 -6.18 7.63
N LYS A 73 -10.12 -7.09 7.06
CA LYS A 73 -8.71 -7.21 7.41
C LYS A 73 -7.92 -5.99 6.92
N TRP A 74 -8.15 -5.55 5.69
CA TRP A 74 -7.54 -4.34 5.12
C TRP A 74 -7.82 -3.11 5.97
N ALA A 75 -9.11 -2.84 6.22
CA ALA A 75 -9.56 -1.76 7.07
C ALA A 75 -8.89 -1.78 8.45
N SER A 76 -8.86 -2.94 9.11
CA SER A 76 -8.23 -3.10 10.42
C SER A 76 -6.70 -2.93 10.39
N GLN A 77 -6.01 -3.26 9.30
CA GLN A 77 -4.56 -3.08 9.22
C GLN A 77 -4.21 -1.63 8.91
N ILE A 78 -4.90 -1.00 7.96
CA ILE A 78 -4.71 0.43 7.66
C ILE A 78 -4.95 1.28 8.90
N SER A 79 -5.96 0.96 9.70
CA SER A 79 -6.28 1.73 10.91
C SER A 79 -5.22 1.63 12.01
N LYS A 80 -4.28 0.67 11.94
CA LYS A 80 -3.34 0.33 13.04
C LYS A 80 -1.87 0.43 12.65
N GLN A 81 -1.54 0.22 11.38
CA GLN A 81 -0.17 0.09 10.92
C GLN A 81 0.36 1.42 10.37
N LEU A 82 1.65 1.68 10.57
CA LEU A 82 2.30 2.91 10.09
C LEU A 82 2.17 3.08 8.56
N TRP A 83 2.26 1.99 7.78
CA TRP A 83 2.08 2.06 6.33
C TRP A 83 0.67 2.48 5.89
N GLY A 84 -0.32 2.42 6.81
CA GLY A 84 -1.67 2.92 6.61
C GLY A 84 -1.86 4.39 7.00
N GLN A 85 -0.84 5.05 7.57
CA GLN A 85 -0.95 6.42 8.06
C GLN A 85 -1.36 7.39 6.95
N GLU A 86 -0.70 7.34 5.79
CA GLU A 86 -1.02 8.22 4.65
C GLU A 86 -2.51 8.12 4.25
N VAL A 87 -3.07 6.90 4.23
CA VAL A 87 -4.50 6.67 3.94
C VAL A 87 -5.38 7.31 5.00
N ARG A 88 -5.05 7.12 6.28
CA ARG A 88 -5.80 7.73 7.39
C ARG A 88 -5.75 9.24 7.32
N THR A 89 -4.57 9.83 7.09
CA THR A 89 -4.39 11.27 6.94
C THR A 89 -5.21 11.82 5.78
N ARG A 90 -5.21 11.13 4.62
CA ARG A 90 -6.03 11.51 3.46
C ARG A 90 -7.52 11.49 3.77
N ILE A 91 -8.01 10.44 4.45
CA ILE A 91 -9.41 10.33 4.88
C ILE A 91 -9.77 11.49 5.83
N ALA A 92 -8.90 11.78 6.81
CA ALA A 92 -9.12 12.86 7.76
C ALA A 92 -9.14 14.25 7.07
N LEU A 93 -8.21 14.50 6.14
CA LEU A 93 -8.18 15.72 5.36
C LEU A 93 -9.41 15.88 4.45
N ARG A 94 -9.91 14.81 3.81
CA ARG A 94 -11.16 14.89 3.05
C ARG A 94 -12.36 15.23 3.91
N ARG A 95 -12.40 14.74 5.17
CA ARG A 95 -13.47 15.08 6.12
C ARG A 95 -13.48 16.56 6.45
N SER A 96 -12.30 17.16 6.68
CA SER A 96 -12.18 18.57 7.04
C SER A 96 -12.31 19.51 5.83
N LEU A 97 -11.62 19.20 4.73
CA LEU A 97 -11.54 20.06 3.54
C LEU A 97 -12.72 19.91 2.59
N ARG A 98 -13.46 18.78 2.66
CA ARG A 98 -14.55 18.43 1.73
C ARG A 98 -14.12 18.38 0.25
N ARG A 99 -12.83 18.19 -0.01
CA ARG A 99 -12.21 18.00 -1.33
C ARG A 99 -10.98 17.09 -1.21
N GLU A 100 -10.39 16.74 -2.35
CA GLU A 100 -9.11 16.03 -2.35
C GLU A 100 -8.00 16.94 -1.77
N PRO A 101 -7.18 16.45 -0.82
CA PRO A 101 -6.04 17.18 -0.33
C PRO A 101 -4.95 17.29 -1.40
N THR A 102 -4.23 18.41 -1.42
CA THR A 102 -3.05 18.58 -2.27
C THR A 102 -1.85 17.83 -1.68
N ALA A 103 -0.81 17.58 -2.49
CA ALA A 103 0.41 16.93 -1.99
C ALA A 103 1.06 17.72 -0.83
N PRO A 104 1.17 19.06 -0.88
CA PRO A 104 1.68 19.83 0.26
C PRO A 104 0.80 19.76 1.50
N GLU A 105 -0.53 19.73 1.35
CA GLU A 105 -1.44 19.59 2.50
C GLU A 105 -1.27 18.23 3.18
N LEU A 106 -1.08 17.17 2.38
CA LEU A 106 -0.84 15.84 2.89
C LEU A 106 0.52 15.75 3.60
N ALA A 107 1.59 16.22 2.98
CA ALA A 107 2.94 16.23 3.54
C ALA A 107 3.00 17.01 4.88
N ARG A 108 2.41 18.21 4.93
CA ARG A 108 2.30 18.99 6.17
C ARG A 108 1.51 18.25 7.26
N ALA A 109 0.40 17.60 6.90
CA ALA A 109 -0.39 16.82 7.86
C ALA A 109 0.31 15.54 8.33
N MET A 110 1.28 15.05 7.55
CA MET A 110 2.16 13.94 7.91
C MET A 110 3.37 14.39 8.73
N GLY A 111 3.55 15.70 8.97
CA GLY A 111 4.67 16.27 9.70
C GLY A 111 5.96 16.36 8.88
N GLU A 112 5.86 16.36 7.55
CA GLU A 112 7.00 16.59 6.67
C GLU A 112 7.29 18.10 6.62
N ASN A 113 8.54 18.49 6.86
CA ASN A 113 8.99 19.85 6.65
C ASN A 113 9.07 20.11 5.14
N ILE A 114 8.07 20.80 4.61
CA ILE A 114 8.13 21.35 3.26
C ILE A 114 8.88 22.68 3.39
N GLU A 115 10.18 22.66 3.14
CA GLU A 115 10.90 23.90 2.85
C GLU A 115 10.34 24.42 1.53
N ASP A 116 9.77 25.63 1.56
CA ASP A 116 9.31 26.35 0.36
C ASP A 116 10.54 26.75 -0.48
N ASP A 117 11.17 25.79 -1.16
CA ASP A 117 12.33 26.05 -2.01
C ASP A 117 11.87 26.44 -3.43
N GLU A 118 11.92 27.74 -3.69
CA GLU A 118 12.31 28.25 -5.01
C GLU A 118 13.67 27.64 -5.38
N ASP A 119 13.72 26.91 -6.50
CA ASP A 119 14.92 26.45 -7.23
C ASP A 119 16.05 25.80 -6.40
N VAL A 120 16.21 24.47 -6.48
CA VAL A 120 17.52 23.82 -6.74
C VAL A 120 17.31 22.38 -7.25
N SER A 121 17.91 22.10 -8.41
CA SER A 121 18.19 20.75 -8.93
C SER A 121 19.09 19.95 -7.98
N GLY A 122 18.70 18.73 -7.60
CA GLY A 122 19.58 17.87 -6.83
C GLY A 122 19.00 16.52 -6.48
N ASP A 123 19.41 15.53 -7.27
CA ASP A 123 19.31 14.09 -6.98
C ASP A 123 19.67 13.78 -5.52
N SER A 124 18.77 13.16 -4.76
CA SER A 124 19.13 12.47 -3.51
C SER A 124 18.11 11.42 -3.11
N ASP A 125 18.55 10.16 -3.15
CA ASP A 125 18.05 9.07 -2.32
C ASP A 125 17.98 9.55 -0.85
N LYS A 126 16.77 9.64 -0.30
CA LYS A 126 16.56 9.84 1.14
C LYS A 126 15.68 8.73 1.70
N ASP A 127 16.34 7.66 2.12
CA ASP A 127 15.89 6.84 3.25
C ASP A 127 15.75 7.75 4.48
N SER A 128 14.61 8.40 4.63
CA SER A 128 14.32 9.34 5.71
C SER A 128 13.64 8.61 6.87
N ASN A 129 14.42 7.83 7.61
CA ASN A 129 14.01 7.31 8.91
C ASN A 129 14.46 8.30 10.00
N GLY A 130 13.74 9.41 10.11
CA GLY A 130 13.93 10.42 11.15
C GLY A 130 12.65 11.21 11.34
N PHE A 131 11.73 10.71 12.18
CA PHE A 131 10.49 11.42 12.48
C PHE A 131 10.46 11.92 13.92
N VAL A 132 10.33 13.23 14.06
CA VAL A 132 10.13 13.94 15.33
C VAL A 132 8.67 13.78 15.73
N SER A 133 8.44 12.99 16.77
CA SER A 133 7.17 12.91 17.50
C SER A 133 6.87 14.28 18.13
N GLY A 134 6.05 15.10 17.48
CA GLY A 134 5.73 16.44 17.99
C GLY A 134 4.33 16.98 17.71
N GLU A 135 3.67 16.59 16.64
CA GLU A 135 2.39 17.20 16.25
C GLU A 135 1.34 16.12 15.98
N GLN A 136 0.11 16.36 16.47
CA GLN A 136 -0.97 15.38 16.52
C GLN A 136 -1.19 14.70 15.15
N ASP A 137 -0.99 13.37 15.09
CA ASP A 137 -1.32 12.55 13.91
C ASP A 137 -2.83 12.70 13.64
N ILE A 138 -3.21 13.57 12.71
CA ILE A 138 -4.61 13.88 12.36
C ILE A 138 -5.33 12.59 11.88
N GLY A 139 -4.58 11.61 11.37
CA GLY A 139 -5.10 10.30 10.99
C GLY A 139 -5.34 9.32 12.16
N SER A 140 -4.94 9.65 13.39
CA SER A 140 -5.01 8.74 14.54
C SER A 140 -6.44 8.39 14.96
N GLU A 141 -7.40 9.28 14.73
CA GLU A 141 -8.82 9.08 15.04
C GLU A 141 -9.58 8.25 13.99
N ILE A 142 -8.97 8.00 12.81
CA ILE A 142 -9.62 7.26 11.72
C ILE A 142 -9.76 5.78 12.10
N THR A 143 -11.00 5.34 12.21
CA THR A 143 -11.35 3.97 12.59
C THR A 143 -11.28 3.02 11.39
N ALA A 144 -11.30 1.71 11.65
CA ALA A 144 -11.41 0.72 10.58
C ALA A 144 -12.72 0.87 9.79
N GLU A 145 -13.81 1.30 10.41
CA GLU A 145 -15.08 1.53 9.72
C GLU A 145 -14.97 2.73 8.77
N ASP A 146 -14.27 3.79 9.18
CA ASP A 146 -14.00 4.95 8.34
C ASP A 146 -13.19 4.59 7.10
N VAL A 147 -12.14 3.78 7.28
CA VAL A 147 -11.34 3.25 6.17
C VAL A 147 -12.22 2.43 5.25
N ARG A 148 -13.00 1.50 5.78
CA ARG A 148 -13.88 0.66 4.98
C ARG A 148 -14.85 1.49 4.15
N HIS A 149 -15.52 2.47 4.77
CA HIS A 149 -16.45 3.35 4.09
C HIS A 149 -15.76 4.19 2.98
N ALA A 150 -14.53 4.65 3.20
CA ALA A 150 -13.77 5.37 2.17
C ALA A 150 -13.42 4.47 0.96
N PHE A 151 -13.06 3.21 1.19
CA PHE A 151 -12.85 2.24 0.11
C PHE A 151 -14.17 1.89 -0.59
N ASP A 152 -15.25 1.66 0.14
CA ASP A 152 -16.54 1.31 -0.46
C ASP A 152 -17.11 2.45 -1.34
N LYS A 153 -16.75 3.71 -1.05
CA LYS A 153 -17.08 4.87 -1.89
C LYS A 153 -16.16 5.09 -3.10
N GLY A 154 -15.01 4.42 -3.14
CA GLY A 154 -14.03 4.55 -4.22
C GLY A 154 -12.91 5.57 -3.99
N ASP A 155 -12.91 6.28 -2.86
CA ASP A 155 -11.96 7.37 -2.59
C ASP A 155 -10.48 6.89 -2.49
N GLU A 156 -10.29 5.62 -2.12
CA GLU A 156 -8.98 4.97 -1.94
C GLU A 156 -8.71 3.78 -2.88
N VAL A 157 -9.75 3.28 -3.56
CA VAL A 157 -9.66 2.04 -4.35
C VAL A 157 -8.79 2.23 -5.60
N SER A 158 -8.86 3.42 -6.18
CA SER A 158 -8.07 3.86 -7.35
C SER A 158 -6.57 3.98 -7.08
N ARG A 159 -6.11 3.67 -5.86
CA ARG A 159 -4.69 3.73 -5.48
C ARG A 159 -4.12 2.38 -5.06
N LEU A 160 -4.96 1.34 -5.08
CA LEU A 160 -4.51 -0.05 -4.97
C LEU A 160 -3.76 -0.48 -6.22
N SER A 161 -2.45 -0.19 -6.28
CA SER A 161 -1.62 -0.67 -7.37
C SER A 161 -1.58 -2.20 -7.34
N ARG A 162 -1.66 -2.82 -8.52
CA ARG A 162 -1.39 -4.25 -8.70
C ARG A 162 -0.07 -4.38 -9.43
N PRO A 163 0.91 -5.14 -8.95
CA PRO A 163 2.00 -5.55 -9.78
C PRO A 163 1.61 -6.84 -10.50
N ASN A 164 1.60 -6.83 -11.83
CA ASN A 164 1.57 -8.04 -12.64
C ASN A 164 2.96 -8.69 -12.57
N GLN A 165 3.01 -10.00 -12.40
CA GLN A 165 4.20 -10.73 -11.98
C GLN A 165 4.58 -11.76 -13.03
N THR A 166 5.62 -11.48 -13.83
CA THR A 166 6.21 -12.45 -14.77
C THR A 166 7.35 -13.18 -14.10
N VAL A 167 7.41 -14.50 -14.30
CA VAL A 167 8.44 -15.39 -13.78
C VAL A 167 9.75 -15.10 -14.48
N LEU A 168 10.79 -14.79 -13.72
CA LEU A 168 12.16 -14.96 -14.21
C LEU A 168 12.55 -16.39 -13.89
N ASP A 169 12.63 -17.21 -14.93
CA ASP A 169 12.97 -18.64 -14.86
C ASP A 169 14.20 -18.85 -13.98
N GLY A 170 13.98 -19.51 -12.85
CA GLY A 170 14.99 -19.91 -11.91
C GLY A 170 15.12 -21.42 -11.93
N THR A 171 15.47 -21.97 -13.09
CA THR A 171 16.15 -23.27 -13.14
C THR A 171 17.34 -23.16 -12.18
N LEU A 172 17.21 -23.75 -10.98
CA LEU A 172 18.35 -24.09 -10.15
C LEU A 172 19.17 -25.07 -11.00
N LYS A 173 20.16 -24.55 -11.74
CA LYS A 173 21.25 -25.40 -12.20
C LYS A 173 21.99 -25.82 -10.93
N ASN A 174 21.94 -27.13 -10.70
CA ASN A 174 22.48 -27.91 -9.58
C ASN A 174 23.76 -27.36 -8.96
#